data_AF-A0A956CGW7-F1
#
_entry.id   AF-A0A956CGW7-F1
#
_cell.length_a   1.000
_cell.length_b   1.000
_cell.length_c   1.000
_cell.angle_alpha   90.00
_cell.angle_beta   90.00
_cell.angle_gamma   90.00
#
_symmetry.space_group_name_H-M   'P 1'
#
loop_
_entity.id
_entity.type
_entity.pdbx_description
1 polymer ?
#
loop_
_entity_poly.entity_id
_entity_poly.type
_entity_poly.pdbx_seq_one_letter_code
_entity_poly.pdbx_strand_id
1 'polypeptide(L)'
;MRWSRLLPLVALGALGWACTSDHDVLAKQKPGTGGSGGAAGAAGAAGSGAGPGDAGQDVDVEPPGPSVLTLMHGVVDAERVGFCFAKVVNGVAAPLTGSPVPSGGLHYGGALSLAAISGIDLVADDLQPVVIAASQGDLTTKGCQALADEAAALSVADAGVDAAVDGGIADASADAEVEAGPPPEPPAVRAGGLPALPAGTLASDKSILLVAAGCFGAPGFVDPLDNVVCGQGYAPDQPTLAPVLVQMSRIKKSDRLGLAVVNASVAGSAITVRSVGPEVAALPDVTIAVNVGVGAISPKPPNFGATTAALGFSQGDPSLDVSASNNVTASVSVPWKNAVAPAGTGEPKDGETYAIVMLGPQVNVAVTKWWNPVGISVVTTDPQ
;
A
#
# COMPACT_ATOMS: atom_id res chain seq x y z
N MET A 1 4.74 -59.96 -8.07
CA MET A 1 5.31 -58.86 -8.89
C MET A 1 4.64 -57.57 -8.47
N ARG A 2 5.31 -56.75 -7.64
CA ARG A 2 4.83 -55.42 -7.22
C ARG A 2 5.46 -54.40 -8.17
N TRP A 3 4.63 -53.64 -8.88
CA TRP A 3 5.07 -52.53 -9.72
C TRP A 3 5.23 -51.29 -8.84
N SER A 4 6.49 -50.88 -8.63
CA SER A 4 6.82 -49.58 -8.04
C SER A 4 6.47 -48.49 -9.06
N ARG A 5 5.44 -47.69 -8.75
CA ARG A 5 5.18 -46.44 -9.48
C ARG A 5 6.19 -45.40 -9.01
N LEU A 6 7.15 -45.09 -9.87
CA LEU A 6 7.97 -43.89 -9.78
C LEU A 6 7.06 -42.69 -10.02
N LEU A 7 6.80 -41.89 -8.97
CA LEU A 7 6.25 -40.54 -9.14
C LEU A 7 7.34 -39.65 -9.75
N PRO A 8 7.07 -38.90 -10.82
CA PRO A 8 7.98 -37.88 -11.30
C PRO A 8 7.98 -36.70 -10.32
N LEU A 9 9.16 -36.34 -9.85
CA LEU A 9 9.41 -35.08 -9.16
C LEU A 9 9.26 -33.96 -10.20
N VAL A 10 8.11 -33.30 -10.24
CA VAL A 10 7.93 -32.08 -11.04
C VAL A 10 8.51 -30.93 -10.24
N ALA A 11 9.68 -30.44 -10.63
CA ALA A 11 10.23 -29.20 -10.13
C ALA A 11 9.33 -28.05 -10.60
N LEU A 12 8.60 -27.41 -9.68
CA LEU A 12 7.94 -26.13 -9.94
C LEU A 12 9.04 -25.10 -10.23
N GLY A 13 9.27 -24.82 -11.51
CA GLY A 13 10.01 -23.65 -11.92
C GLY A 13 9.17 -22.43 -11.58
N ALA A 14 9.66 -21.59 -10.67
CA ALA A 14 9.18 -20.24 -10.51
C ALA A 14 9.29 -19.56 -11.89
N LEU A 15 8.16 -19.29 -12.53
CA LEU A 15 8.09 -18.43 -13.70
C LEU A 15 8.36 -17.01 -13.23
N GLY A 16 9.64 -16.71 -13.01
CA GLY A 16 10.12 -15.35 -12.85
C GLY A 16 9.84 -14.61 -14.14
N TRP A 17 8.87 -13.70 -14.10
CA TRP A 17 8.80 -12.60 -15.04
C TRP A 17 10.03 -11.74 -14.77
N ALA A 18 11.12 -12.06 -15.46
CA ALA A 18 12.34 -11.28 -15.41
C ALA A 18 12.05 -9.94 -16.12
N CYS A 19 11.71 -8.93 -15.34
CA CYS A 19 12.08 -7.57 -15.70
C CYS A 19 13.62 -7.57 -15.79
N THR A 20 14.17 -7.69 -16.99
CA THR A 20 15.59 -7.50 -17.23
C THR A 20 15.89 -6.01 -17.06
N SER A 21 15.99 -5.57 -15.81
CA SER A 21 16.63 -4.33 -15.46
C SER A 21 18.12 -4.53 -15.75
N ASP A 22 18.64 -3.84 -16.76
CA ASP A 22 20.05 -3.86 -17.10
C ASP A 22 20.86 -3.20 -15.95
N HIS A 23 21.21 -4.00 -14.93
CA HIS A 23 21.92 -3.54 -13.74
C HIS A 23 23.35 -3.05 -14.05
N ASP A 24 23.90 -3.42 -15.21
CA ASP A 24 25.20 -2.97 -15.70
C ASP A 24 25.20 -1.48 -16.07
N VAL A 25 24.02 -0.91 -16.37
CA VAL A 25 23.86 0.52 -16.68
C VAL A 25 23.89 1.37 -15.40
N LEU A 26 23.40 0.85 -14.28
CA LEU A 26 23.45 1.53 -12.97
C LEU A 26 24.85 1.41 -12.33
N ALA A 27 25.53 0.27 -12.48
CA ALA A 27 26.87 0.06 -11.92
C ALA A 27 27.95 0.97 -12.54
N LYS A 28 27.73 1.50 -13.75
CA LYS A 28 28.65 2.41 -14.45
C LYS A 28 28.43 3.89 -14.13
N GLN A 29 27.39 4.24 -13.37
CA GLN A 29 27.20 5.62 -12.92
C GLN A 29 28.21 5.92 -11.80
N LYS A 30 29.07 6.92 -12.01
CA LYS A 30 29.97 7.45 -10.97
C LYS A 30 29.13 7.82 -9.74
N PRO A 31 29.63 7.60 -8.50
CA PRO A 31 28.95 8.05 -7.29
C PRO A 31 28.74 9.57 -7.35
N GLY A 32 27.54 9.99 -7.73
CA GLY A 32 27.09 11.37 -7.64
C GLY A 32 26.70 11.65 -6.19
N THR A 33 27.10 12.81 -5.69
CA THR A 33 26.67 13.34 -4.40
C THR A 33 25.15 13.32 -4.27
N GLY A 34 24.63 12.48 -3.36
CA GLY A 34 23.30 12.54 -2.75
C GLY A 34 22.14 12.99 -3.66
N GLY A 35 21.64 12.10 -4.51
CA GLY A 35 20.43 12.30 -5.29
C GLY A 35 19.24 11.57 -4.66
N SER A 36 18.15 12.30 -4.46
CA SER A 36 16.83 11.81 -4.03
C SER A 36 16.39 10.55 -4.79
N GLY A 37 16.01 9.51 -4.04
CA GLY A 37 15.56 8.22 -4.57
C GLY A 37 14.47 8.34 -5.63
N GLY A 38 14.74 7.72 -6.79
CA GLY A 38 13.83 7.66 -7.92
C GLY A 38 12.70 6.67 -7.68
N ALA A 39 11.46 7.15 -7.77
CA ALA A 39 10.30 6.31 -8.04
C ALA A 39 10.31 5.97 -9.54
N ALA A 40 10.40 4.68 -9.86
CA ALA A 40 10.09 4.21 -11.20
C ALA A 40 8.57 4.27 -11.40
N GLY A 41 8.12 5.13 -12.33
CA GLY A 41 6.79 5.03 -12.93
C GLY A 41 5.71 6.00 -12.43
N ALA A 42 5.81 7.28 -12.83
CA ALA A 42 4.71 8.10 -13.36
C ALA A 42 5.22 9.52 -13.60
N ALA A 43 5.25 9.97 -14.86
CA ALA A 43 5.62 11.33 -15.22
C ALA A 43 4.52 12.32 -14.77
N GLY A 44 4.62 12.82 -13.54
CA GLY A 44 3.77 13.87 -13.00
C GLY A 44 4.39 15.25 -13.23
N ALA A 45 3.71 16.10 -13.99
CA ALA A 45 4.10 17.46 -14.31
C ALA A 45 4.28 18.33 -13.05
N ALA A 46 5.40 19.06 -12.99
CA ALA A 46 5.72 20.04 -11.98
C ALA A 46 4.67 21.18 -11.97
N GLY A 47 3.93 21.32 -10.88
CA GLY A 47 3.05 22.46 -10.64
C GLY A 47 3.85 23.67 -10.18
N SER A 48 4.02 24.63 -11.07
CA SER A 48 4.59 25.95 -10.81
C SER A 48 3.67 26.79 -9.93
N GLY A 49 3.87 26.77 -8.61
CA GLY A 49 3.23 27.68 -7.65
C GLY A 49 4.26 28.61 -7.02
N ALA A 50 4.77 29.57 -7.77
CA ALA A 50 5.69 30.60 -7.27
C ALA A 50 4.89 31.71 -6.55
N GLY A 51 4.85 31.66 -5.22
CA GLY A 51 4.57 32.83 -4.40
C GLY A 51 5.83 33.70 -4.28
N PRO A 52 5.77 35.03 -4.47
CA PRO A 52 6.92 35.89 -4.35
C PRO A 52 7.16 36.29 -2.89
N GLY A 53 8.33 35.95 -2.37
CA GLY A 53 8.91 36.54 -1.17
C GLY A 53 8.92 35.64 0.06
N ASP A 54 10.06 35.03 0.36
CA ASP A 54 10.75 35.38 1.62
C ASP A 54 12.24 35.03 1.57
N ALA A 55 13.02 35.85 2.26
CA ALA A 55 14.47 35.83 2.29
C ALA A 55 14.97 34.84 3.36
N GLY A 56 15.99 34.04 3.00
CA GLY A 56 16.67 33.11 3.90
C GLY A 56 15.91 31.80 4.06
N GLN A 57 16.02 30.90 3.07
CA GLN A 57 15.64 29.51 3.26
C GLN A 57 16.57 28.91 4.33
N ASP A 58 16.14 28.92 5.59
CA ASP A 58 16.55 27.90 6.53
C ASP A 58 16.26 26.57 5.83
N VAL A 59 17.33 25.92 5.40
CA VAL A 59 17.24 24.60 4.80
C VAL A 59 16.79 23.72 5.96
N ASP A 60 15.51 23.34 5.99
CA ASP A 60 15.00 22.49 7.08
C ASP A 60 15.84 21.20 7.09
N VAL A 61 16.79 21.11 8.02
CA VAL A 61 17.68 19.95 8.15
C VAL A 61 16.89 18.86 8.85
N GLU A 62 16.86 17.68 8.22
CA GLU A 62 16.24 16.49 8.79
C GLU A 62 16.88 16.15 10.14
N PRO A 63 16.12 16.12 11.25
CA PRO A 63 16.66 15.71 12.53
C PRO A 63 17.15 14.25 12.48
N PRO A 64 18.29 13.92 13.11
CA PRO A 64 18.74 12.54 13.18
C PRO A 64 17.76 11.69 14.02
N GLY A 65 17.60 10.42 13.66
CA GLY A 65 16.77 9.49 14.40
C GLY A 65 16.93 8.04 13.93
N PRO A 66 16.44 7.06 14.72
CA PRO A 66 16.56 5.65 14.37
C PRO A 66 15.72 5.33 13.13
N SER A 67 16.21 4.45 12.25
CA SER A 67 15.42 3.94 11.13
C SER A 67 14.16 3.23 11.62
N VAL A 68 12.99 3.73 11.22
CA VAL A 68 11.70 3.09 11.53
C VAL A 68 10.98 2.77 10.23
N LEU A 69 10.49 1.53 10.13
CA LEU A 69 9.63 1.07 9.05
C LEU A 69 8.19 0.98 9.56
N THR A 70 7.32 1.85 9.08
CA THR A 70 5.88 1.77 9.30
C THR A 70 5.25 0.97 8.18
N LEU A 71 4.63 -0.16 8.52
CA LEU A 71 3.83 -0.99 7.62
C LEU A 71 2.37 -0.53 7.69
N MET A 72 1.68 -0.46 6.55
CA MET A 72 0.25 -0.14 6.49
C MET A 72 -0.49 -1.05 5.52
N HIS A 73 -1.70 -1.44 5.91
CA HIS A 73 -2.61 -2.22 5.08
C HIS A 73 -3.54 -1.32 4.25
N GLY A 74 -3.36 -1.34 2.93
CA GLY A 74 -4.20 -0.67 1.94
C GLY A 74 -4.74 -1.61 0.85
N VAL A 75 -4.79 -2.92 1.12
CA VAL A 75 -5.23 -3.93 0.15
C VAL A 75 -6.75 -3.97 0.15
N VAL A 76 -7.35 -3.73 -1.01
CA VAL A 76 -8.77 -3.38 -1.10
C VAL A 76 -9.68 -4.58 -0.97
N ASP A 77 -9.24 -5.75 -1.43
CA ASP A 77 -10.01 -6.98 -1.44
C ASP A 77 -9.71 -7.90 -0.25
N ALA A 78 -9.09 -7.39 0.82
CA ALA A 78 -8.78 -8.14 2.03
C ALA A 78 -9.19 -7.35 3.28
N GLU A 79 -10.03 -7.93 4.14
CA GLU A 79 -10.40 -7.30 5.42
C GLU A 79 -9.18 -7.14 6.35
N ARG A 80 -8.26 -8.10 6.26
CA ARG A 80 -7.10 -8.19 7.12
C ARG A 80 -5.89 -8.75 6.39
N VAL A 81 -4.71 -8.21 6.71
CA VAL A 81 -3.42 -8.74 6.23
C VAL A 81 -2.38 -8.85 7.33
N GLY A 82 -1.51 -9.85 7.21
CA GLY A 82 -0.25 -9.93 7.94
C GLY A 82 0.93 -9.67 7.01
N PHE A 83 2.01 -9.11 7.55
CA PHE A 83 3.27 -8.94 6.84
C PHE A 83 4.26 -10.02 7.25
N CYS A 84 4.86 -10.66 6.25
CA CYS A 84 5.93 -11.63 6.38
C CYS A 84 7.15 -11.14 5.61
N PHE A 85 8.32 -11.67 5.94
CA PHE A 85 9.57 -11.19 5.39
C PHE A 85 10.48 -12.34 5.01
N ALA A 86 11.09 -12.21 3.83
CA ALA A 86 12.20 -13.03 3.38
C ALA A 86 13.44 -12.15 3.27
N LYS A 87 14.57 -12.68 3.73
CA LYS A 87 15.88 -12.13 3.36
C LYS A 87 16.18 -12.51 1.91
N VAL A 88 16.69 -11.58 1.12
CA VAL A 88 17.17 -11.88 -0.23
C VAL A 88 18.68 -12.01 -0.20
N VAL A 89 19.21 -13.12 -0.73
CA VAL A 89 20.64 -13.39 -0.78
C VAL A 89 20.99 -13.75 -2.22
N ASN A 90 21.88 -12.97 -2.84
CA ASN A 90 22.26 -13.13 -4.25
C ASN A 90 21.03 -13.14 -5.20
N GLY A 91 20.05 -12.27 -4.93
CA GLY A 91 18.82 -12.16 -5.72
C GLY A 91 17.80 -13.30 -5.50
N VAL A 92 18.06 -14.22 -4.57
CA VAL A 92 17.14 -15.32 -4.23
C VAL A 92 16.54 -15.08 -2.85
N ALA A 93 15.22 -15.07 -2.77
CA ALA A 93 14.50 -14.99 -1.50
C ALA A 93 14.69 -16.28 -0.70
N ALA A 94 15.13 -16.15 0.56
CA ALA A 94 15.13 -17.23 1.53
C ALA A 94 13.67 -17.57 1.94
N PRO A 95 13.44 -18.74 2.58
CA PRO A 95 12.14 -19.05 3.18
C PRO A 95 11.68 -17.94 4.14
N LEU A 96 10.37 -17.73 4.22
CA LEU A 96 9.78 -16.75 5.12
C LEU A 96 10.03 -17.16 6.57
N THR A 97 10.46 -16.22 7.40
CA THR A 97 10.79 -16.47 8.80
C THR A 97 9.70 -15.95 9.73
N GLY A 98 9.45 -16.70 10.82
CA GLY A 98 8.60 -16.24 11.92
C GLY A 98 7.09 -16.32 11.65
N SER A 99 6.35 -15.55 12.45
CA SER A 99 4.89 -15.39 12.34
C SER A 99 4.55 -14.07 11.64
N PRO A 100 3.35 -13.96 11.03
CA PRO A 100 2.90 -12.69 10.46
C PRO A 100 2.94 -11.55 11.48
N VAL A 101 3.34 -10.37 11.01
CA VAL A 101 3.50 -9.16 11.82
C VAL A 101 2.45 -8.12 11.42
N PRO A 102 1.69 -7.54 12.38
CA PRO A 102 1.53 -8.01 13.76
C PRO A 102 0.82 -9.37 13.81
N SER A 103 0.95 -10.06 14.95
CA SER A 103 0.17 -11.27 15.21
C SER A 103 -1.31 -10.98 15.04
N GLY A 104 -2.01 -11.84 14.31
CA GLY A 104 -3.42 -11.69 14.02
C GLY A 104 -3.74 -10.71 12.90
N GLY A 105 -2.78 -9.93 12.38
CA GLY A 105 -2.90 -9.06 11.20
C GLY A 105 -3.44 -7.64 11.46
N LEU A 106 -3.12 -6.72 10.54
CA LEU A 106 -3.67 -5.37 10.48
C LEU A 106 -5.04 -5.36 9.80
N HIS A 107 -5.97 -4.58 10.34
CA HIS A 107 -7.20 -4.20 9.64
C HIS A 107 -6.91 -3.18 8.53
N TYR A 108 -7.82 -3.04 7.58
CA TYR A 108 -7.71 -2.04 6.53
C TYR A 108 -7.52 -0.62 7.09
N GLY A 109 -6.51 0.10 6.59
CA GLY A 109 -6.07 1.40 7.11
C GLY A 109 -5.21 1.33 8.38
N GLY A 110 -5.08 0.15 8.99
CA GLY A 110 -4.23 -0.07 10.14
C GLY A 110 -2.74 0.01 9.80
N ALA A 111 -1.95 0.44 10.77
CA ALA A 111 -0.51 0.59 10.64
C ALA A 111 0.25 0.05 11.86
N LEU A 112 1.52 -0.32 11.63
CA LEU A 112 2.45 -0.76 12.67
C LEU A 112 3.86 -0.26 12.37
N SER A 113 4.48 0.39 13.34
CA SER A 113 5.87 0.84 13.25
C SER A 113 6.82 -0.19 13.85
N LEU A 114 7.88 -0.50 13.11
CA LEU A 114 8.91 -1.47 13.46
C LEU A 114 10.27 -0.79 13.44
N ALA A 115 10.97 -0.82 14.57
CA ALA A 115 12.39 -0.46 14.64
C ALA A 115 13.32 -1.63 14.28
N ALA A 116 12.81 -2.87 14.31
CA ALA A 116 13.55 -4.07 13.98
C ALA A 116 12.61 -5.18 13.50
N ILE A 117 13.14 -6.10 12.71
CA ILE A 117 12.49 -7.35 12.32
C ILE A 117 13.38 -8.50 12.78
N SER A 118 12.80 -9.50 13.45
CA SER A 118 13.58 -10.62 13.99
C SER A 118 14.33 -11.35 12.88
N GLY A 119 15.65 -11.49 13.04
CA GLY A 119 16.52 -12.19 12.09
C GLY A 119 16.86 -11.43 10.81
N ILE A 120 16.45 -10.16 10.68
CA ILE A 120 16.73 -9.29 9.53
C ILE A 120 17.38 -8.00 10.02
N ASP A 121 18.53 -7.66 9.45
CA ASP A 121 19.13 -6.34 9.61
C ASP A 121 18.53 -5.38 8.57
N LEU A 122 17.66 -4.46 9.01
CA LEU A 122 16.98 -3.52 8.12
C LEU A 122 17.93 -2.62 7.31
N VAL A 123 19.17 -2.44 7.78
CA VAL A 123 20.19 -1.62 7.14
C VAL A 123 21.04 -2.47 6.19
N ALA A 124 21.47 -3.65 6.63
CA ALA A 124 22.47 -4.44 5.90
C ALA A 124 21.88 -5.49 4.96
N ASP A 125 20.61 -5.89 5.13
CA ASP A 125 20.01 -6.98 4.37
C ASP A 125 19.06 -6.48 3.28
N ASP A 126 19.08 -7.16 2.13
CA ASP A 126 18.00 -7.06 1.15
C ASP A 126 16.75 -7.75 1.72
N LEU A 127 15.63 -7.05 1.69
CA LEU A 127 14.39 -7.45 2.35
C LEU A 127 13.26 -7.59 1.34
N GLN A 128 12.64 -8.75 1.23
CA GLN A 128 11.41 -8.93 0.46
C GLN A 128 10.20 -9.05 1.40
N PRO A 129 9.30 -8.05 1.42
CA PRO A 129 8.01 -8.18 2.10
C PRO A 129 7.09 -9.12 1.32
N VAL A 130 6.34 -9.94 2.05
CA VAL A 130 5.22 -10.74 1.54
C VAL A 130 3.99 -10.37 2.35
N VAL A 131 2.91 -10.03 1.66
CA VAL A 131 1.63 -9.69 2.28
C VAL A 131 0.75 -10.93 2.24
N ILE A 132 0.09 -11.26 3.35
CA ILE A 132 -0.79 -12.42 3.47
C ILE A 132 -2.16 -11.96 3.90
N ALA A 133 -3.19 -12.22 3.09
CA ALA A 133 -4.59 -12.11 3.49
C ALA A 133 -5.09 -13.46 3.99
N ALA A 134 -5.58 -13.50 5.23
CA ALA A 134 -6.14 -14.69 5.85
C ALA A 134 -7.04 -14.30 7.03
N SER A 135 -7.72 -15.28 7.63
CA SER A 135 -8.48 -15.06 8.86
C SER A 135 -7.57 -14.63 10.01
N GLN A 136 -8.11 -13.89 11.00
CA GLN A 136 -7.36 -13.52 12.20
C GLN A 136 -6.79 -14.74 12.94
N GLY A 137 -7.55 -15.86 12.97
CA GLY A 137 -7.11 -17.10 13.59
C GLY A 137 -5.89 -17.69 12.89
N ASP A 138 -5.89 -17.74 11.57
CA ASP A 138 -4.77 -18.21 10.77
C ASP A 138 -3.54 -17.31 10.95
N LEU A 139 -3.70 -15.98 10.87
CA LEU A 139 -2.62 -15.01 11.08
C LEU A 139 -2.05 -15.01 12.50
N THR A 140 -2.75 -15.60 13.46
CA THR A 140 -2.27 -15.75 14.85
C THR A 140 -1.56 -17.09 15.07
N THR A 141 -2.04 -18.16 14.43
CA THR A 141 -1.65 -19.53 14.78
C THR A 141 -0.70 -20.18 13.78
N LYS A 142 -0.67 -19.73 12.53
CA LYS A 142 0.21 -20.27 11.48
C LYS A 142 1.45 -19.39 11.29
N GLY A 143 2.57 -20.03 10.97
CA GLY A 143 3.81 -19.33 10.59
C GLY A 143 3.74 -18.78 9.16
N CYS A 144 4.58 -17.80 8.85
CA CYS A 144 4.62 -17.14 7.55
C CYS A 144 4.80 -18.11 6.37
N GLN A 145 5.73 -19.08 6.49
CA GLN A 145 5.98 -20.04 5.43
C GLN A 145 4.77 -20.94 5.18
N ALA A 146 4.12 -21.44 6.23
CA ALA A 146 2.96 -22.32 6.10
C ALA A 146 1.77 -21.63 5.39
N LEU A 147 1.54 -20.35 5.70
CA LEU A 147 0.51 -19.56 5.03
C LEU A 147 0.84 -19.30 3.56
N ALA A 148 2.10 -19.03 3.24
CA ALA A 148 2.53 -18.83 1.85
C ALA A 148 2.42 -20.13 1.03
N ASP A 149 2.78 -21.27 1.62
CA ASP A 149 2.64 -22.59 0.97
C ASP A 149 1.16 -22.93 0.73
N GLU A 150 0.28 -22.61 1.68
CA GLU A 150 -1.18 -22.79 1.55
C GLU A 150 -1.75 -21.93 0.42
N ALA A 151 -1.38 -20.65 0.36
CA ALA A 151 -1.77 -19.76 -0.75
C ALA A 151 -1.28 -20.28 -2.11
N ALA A 152 -0.04 -20.76 -2.18
CA ALA A 152 0.55 -21.28 -3.41
C ALA A 152 -0.18 -22.55 -3.90
N ALA A 153 -0.56 -23.45 -2.99
CA ALA A 153 -1.29 -24.67 -3.33
C ALA A 153 -2.65 -24.39 -4.00
N LEU A 154 -3.33 -23.31 -3.58
CA LEU A 154 -4.63 -22.91 -4.15
C LEU A 154 -4.48 -22.33 -5.56
N SER A 155 -3.38 -21.63 -5.86
CA SER A 155 -3.13 -21.07 -7.19
C SER A 155 -2.93 -22.12 -8.30
N VAL A 156 -2.39 -23.30 -7.95
CA VAL A 156 -2.10 -24.37 -8.92
C VAL A 156 -3.35 -25.18 -9.27
N ALA A 157 -4.30 -25.29 -8.34
CA ALA A 157 -5.50 -26.10 -8.54
C ALA A 157 -6.41 -25.56 -9.66
N ASP A 158 -6.39 -24.25 -9.90
CA ASP A 158 -7.29 -23.59 -10.85
C ASP A 158 -6.81 -23.70 -12.31
N ALA A 159 -5.49 -23.70 -12.53
CA ALA A 159 -4.89 -23.85 -13.87
C ALA A 159 -5.20 -25.21 -14.54
N GLY A 160 -5.74 -26.17 -13.80
CA GLY A 160 -6.04 -27.52 -14.29
C GLY A 160 -7.41 -27.70 -14.98
N VAL A 161 -8.34 -26.75 -14.85
CA VAL A 161 -9.73 -26.94 -15.30
C VAL A 161 -9.92 -26.61 -16.79
N ASP A 162 -9.17 -25.66 -17.32
CA ASP A 162 -9.31 -25.22 -18.73
C ASP A 162 -8.62 -26.14 -19.75
N ALA A 163 -7.72 -27.03 -19.30
CA ALA A 163 -6.96 -27.90 -20.19
C ALA A 163 -7.72 -29.16 -20.66
N ALA A 164 -8.94 -29.41 -20.17
CA ALA A 164 -9.68 -30.65 -20.42
C ALA A 164 -10.82 -30.54 -21.44
N VAL A 165 -11.04 -29.38 -22.08
CA VAL A 165 -12.01 -29.23 -23.19
C VAL A 165 -11.31 -29.41 -24.54
N ASP A 166 -10.71 -30.58 -24.75
CA ASP A 166 -10.16 -30.97 -26.05
C ASP A 166 -11.19 -31.79 -26.84
N GLY A 167 -11.62 -31.23 -27.98
CA GLY A 167 -11.98 -32.03 -29.15
C GLY A 167 -13.40 -32.62 -29.21
N GLY A 168 -14.40 -31.76 -29.40
CA GLY A 168 -15.76 -32.19 -29.76
C GLY A 168 -16.45 -31.23 -30.73
N ILE A 169 -15.96 -31.13 -31.97
CA ILE A 169 -16.66 -30.42 -33.04
C ILE A 169 -17.90 -31.24 -33.40
N ALA A 170 -19.06 -30.92 -32.81
CA ALA A 170 -20.32 -31.50 -33.25
C ALA A 170 -21.48 -30.51 -33.11
N ASP A 171 -21.85 -30.02 -34.29
CA ASP A 171 -23.18 -29.65 -34.73
C ASP A 171 -23.86 -28.37 -34.19
N ALA A 172 -24.20 -27.54 -35.15
CA ALA A 172 -24.83 -26.24 -34.98
C ALA A 172 -26.34 -26.41 -34.91
N SER A 173 -26.94 -26.31 -33.72
CA SER A 173 -28.31 -25.79 -33.49
C SER A 173 -28.84 -26.18 -32.12
N ALA A 174 -28.73 -25.27 -31.15
CA ALA A 174 -29.73 -25.05 -30.09
C ALA A 174 -29.27 -23.86 -29.23
N ASP A 175 -30.15 -22.87 -29.07
CA ASP A 175 -30.05 -21.75 -28.11
C ASP A 175 -30.15 -22.25 -26.66
N ALA A 176 -29.25 -23.15 -26.26
CA ALA A 176 -29.12 -23.54 -24.86
C ALA A 176 -28.33 -22.43 -24.16
N GLU A 177 -29.05 -21.54 -23.47
CA GLU A 177 -28.46 -20.70 -22.44
C GLU A 177 -27.72 -21.63 -21.48
N VAL A 178 -26.39 -21.66 -21.58
CA VAL A 178 -25.55 -22.34 -20.60
C VAL A 178 -25.71 -21.53 -19.33
N GLU A 179 -26.51 -22.03 -18.39
CA GLU A 179 -26.56 -21.45 -17.06
C GLU A 179 -25.13 -21.45 -16.51
N ALA A 180 -24.57 -20.26 -16.32
CA ALA A 180 -23.29 -20.11 -15.67
C ALA A 180 -23.42 -20.75 -14.29
N GLY A 181 -22.54 -21.71 -13.99
CA GLY A 181 -22.46 -22.29 -12.66
C GLY A 181 -22.25 -21.19 -11.60
N PRO A 182 -22.53 -21.50 -10.31
CA PRO A 182 -22.27 -20.55 -9.25
C PRO A 182 -20.80 -20.10 -9.30
N PRO A 183 -20.51 -18.83 -8.97
CA PRO A 183 -19.15 -18.33 -8.98
C PRO A 183 -18.28 -19.14 -7.99
N PRO A 184 -16.99 -19.38 -8.32
CA PRO A 184 -16.10 -20.13 -7.44
C PRO A 184 -15.94 -19.41 -6.10
N GLU A 185 -15.78 -20.21 -5.03
CA GLU A 185 -15.57 -19.68 -3.69
C GLU A 185 -14.18 -19.04 -3.58
N PRO A 186 -14.07 -17.80 -3.05
CA PRO A 186 -12.80 -17.17 -2.75
C PRO A 186 -11.87 -18.02 -1.88
N PRO A 187 -10.56 -18.12 -2.19
CA PRO A 187 -9.62 -18.82 -1.34
C PRO A 187 -9.47 -18.13 0.02
N ALA A 188 -9.46 -18.92 1.09
CA ALA A 188 -9.35 -18.43 2.47
C ALA A 188 -8.00 -17.77 2.79
N VAL A 189 -6.92 -18.21 2.12
CA VAL A 189 -5.56 -17.67 2.29
C VAL A 189 -5.03 -17.24 0.93
N ARG A 190 -4.53 -16.02 0.86
CA ARG A 190 -3.86 -15.45 -0.32
C ARG A 190 -2.57 -14.79 0.10
N ALA A 191 -1.55 -14.88 -0.74
CA ALA A 191 -0.25 -14.30 -0.49
C ALA A 191 0.31 -13.66 -1.75
N GLY A 192 1.07 -12.59 -1.58
CA GLY A 192 1.63 -11.80 -2.66
C GLY A 192 2.94 -11.17 -2.22
N GLY A 193 4.01 -11.48 -2.96
CA GLY A 193 5.31 -10.88 -2.74
C GLY A 193 5.34 -9.45 -3.27
N LEU A 194 5.85 -8.52 -2.46
CA LEU A 194 6.20 -7.18 -2.93
C LEU A 194 7.63 -7.19 -3.50
N PRO A 195 8.00 -6.20 -4.33
CA PRO A 195 9.39 -5.98 -4.73
C PRO A 195 10.35 -5.97 -3.53
N ALA A 196 11.51 -6.59 -3.72
CA ALA A 196 12.58 -6.55 -2.72
C ALA A 196 13.10 -5.12 -2.53
N LEU A 197 13.32 -4.75 -1.27
CA LEU A 197 13.97 -3.52 -0.84
C LEU A 197 15.47 -3.81 -0.71
N PRO A 198 16.33 -3.16 -1.52
CA PRO A 198 17.76 -3.33 -1.38
C PRO A 198 18.26 -2.86 0.00
N ALA A 199 19.34 -3.47 0.48
CA ALA A 199 20.10 -3.01 1.64
C ALA A 199 20.39 -1.51 1.55
N GLY A 200 20.35 -0.83 2.69
CA GLY A 200 20.51 0.62 2.79
C GLY A 200 19.24 1.43 2.47
N THR A 201 18.21 0.84 1.86
CA THR A 201 16.94 1.56 1.59
C THR A 201 16.31 2.11 2.87
N LEU A 202 16.39 1.33 3.96
CA LEU A 202 15.84 1.71 5.27
C LEU A 202 16.87 2.42 6.15
N ALA A 203 18.13 2.51 5.71
CA ALA A 203 19.21 3.18 6.43
C ALA A 203 19.17 4.72 6.27
N SER A 204 17.96 5.28 6.15
CA SER A 204 17.78 6.72 6.11
C SER A 204 17.66 7.29 7.51
N ASP A 205 18.17 8.50 7.71
CA ASP A 205 17.84 9.35 8.87
C ASP A 205 16.33 9.71 8.92
N LYS A 206 15.51 9.14 8.04
CA LYS A 206 14.07 9.35 7.89
C LYS A 206 13.31 8.08 8.26
N SER A 207 12.07 8.27 8.69
CA SER A 207 11.12 7.16 8.82
C SER A 207 10.61 6.76 7.44
N ILE A 208 10.35 5.47 7.25
CA ILE A 208 9.84 4.92 6.00
C ILE A 208 8.42 4.43 6.23
N LEU A 209 7.50 4.80 5.35
CA LEU A 209 6.17 4.21 5.26
C LEU A 209 6.10 3.27 4.06
N LEU A 210 5.73 2.02 4.30
CA LEU A 210 5.40 1.01 3.30
C LEU A 210 3.92 0.67 3.40
N VAL A 211 3.16 1.06 2.39
CA VAL A 211 1.74 0.69 2.25
C VAL A 211 1.64 -0.46 1.26
N ALA A 212 1.07 -1.60 1.66
CA ALA A 212 0.65 -2.63 0.71
C ALA A 212 -0.70 -2.22 0.13
N ALA A 213 -0.75 -1.90 -1.17
CA ALA A 213 -1.93 -1.35 -1.82
C ALA A 213 -2.32 -2.12 -3.09
N GLY A 214 -3.56 -1.98 -3.54
CA GLY A 214 -4.12 -2.70 -4.69
C GLY A 214 -4.95 -3.91 -4.27
N CYS A 215 -5.05 -4.92 -5.13
CA CYS A 215 -5.79 -6.16 -4.86
C CYS A 215 -4.91 -7.40 -5.06
N PHE A 216 -5.15 -8.44 -4.25
CA PHE A 216 -4.54 -9.76 -4.44
C PHE A 216 -5.10 -10.49 -5.65
N GLY A 217 -6.37 -10.24 -5.99
CA GLY A 217 -7.08 -11.13 -6.91
C GLY A 217 -7.26 -12.52 -6.31
N ALA A 218 -7.98 -13.34 -7.07
CA ALA A 218 -8.15 -14.79 -6.97
C ALA A 218 -9.48 -15.17 -7.64
N PRO A 219 -9.70 -16.47 -7.94
CA PRO A 219 -11.02 -16.96 -8.34
C PRO A 219 -12.10 -16.49 -7.35
N GLY A 220 -13.23 -16.03 -7.90
CA GLY A 220 -14.35 -15.49 -7.12
C GLY A 220 -14.26 -13.99 -6.86
N PHE A 221 -13.11 -13.33 -7.08
CA PHE A 221 -12.95 -11.88 -7.00
C PHE A 221 -13.11 -11.21 -8.37
N VAL A 222 -14.29 -11.35 -8.95
CA VAL A 222 -14.66 -10.72 -10.24
C VAL A 222 -15.82 -9.76 -10.03
N ASP A 223 -15.70 -8.56 -10.56
CA ASP A 223 -16.76 -7.56 -10.54
C ASP A 223 -16.63 -6.56 -11.72
N PRO A 224 -17.73 -6.07 -12.29
CA PRO A 224 -17.67 -5.04 -13.34
C PRO A 224 -16.89 -3.76 -12.96
N LEU A 225 -16.73 -3.47 -11.66
CA LEU A 225 -16.00 -2.33 -11.13
C LEU A 225 -14.53 -2.62 -10.78
N ASP A 226 -14.03 -3.82 -11.09
CA ASP A 226 -12.68 -4.28 -10.76
C ASP A 226 -11.60 -3.23 -11.08
N ASN A 227 -11.58 -2.67 -12.28
CA ASN A 227 -10.55 -1.70 -12.69
C ASN A 227 -10.60 -0.37 -11.93
N VAL A 228 -11.77 0.06 -11.47
CA VAL A 228 -11.92 1.33 -10.71
C VAL A 228 -11.73 1.13 -9.21
N VAL A 229 -11.69 -0.13 -8.76
CA VAL A 229 -11.46 -0.50 -7.36
C VAL A 229 -10.05 -1.00 -7.10
N CYS A 230 -9.60 -1.95 -7.91
CA CYS A 230 -8.30 -2.60 -7.78
C CYS A 230 -7.21 -1.91 -8.62
N GLY A 231 -7.59 -1.10 -9.60
CA GLY A 231 -6.66 -0.39 -10.49
C GLY A 231 -6.61 -0.99 -11.89
N GLN A 232 -6.03 -0.23 -12.81
CA GLN A 232 -6.00 -0.61 -14.22
C GLN A 232 -5.23 -1.91 -14.45
N GLY A 233 -5.81 -2.81 -15.24
CA GLY A 233 -5.19 -4.09 -15.59
C GLY A 233 -5.42 -5.18 -14.54
N TYR A 234 -6.25 -4.94 -13.53
CA TYR A 234 -6.65 -6.00 -12.62
C TYR A 234 -7.42 -7.10 -13.36
N ALA A 235 -7.05 -8.33 -13.06
CA ALA A 235 -7.86 -9.52 -13.28
C ALA A 235 -7.65 -10.49 -12.09
N PRO A 236 -8.52 -11.49 -11.89
CA PRO A 236 -8.36 -12.48 -10.83
C PRO A 236 -6.99 -13.17 -10.78
N ASP A 237 -6.38 -13.39 -11.94
CA ASP A 237 -5.06 -13.97 -12.15
C ASP A 237 -3.94 -12.93 -12.37
N GLN A 238 -4.30 -11.65 -12.43
CA GLN A 238 -3.40 -10.51 -12.61
C GLN A 238 -3.58 -9.51 -11.47
N PRO A 239 -2.99 -9.78 -10.28
CA PRO A 239 -3.06 -8.87 -9.14
C PRO A 239 -2.49 -7.50 -9.45
N THR A 240 -3.03 -6.49 -8.78
CA THR A 240 -2.48 -5.12 -8.77
C THR A 240 -1.76 -4.78 -7.46
N LEU A 241 -1.55 -5.78 -6.59
CA LEU A 241 -0.83 -5.62 -5.34
C LEU A 241 0.57 -5.04 -5.57
N ALA A 242 0.83 -3.86 -5.00
CA ALA A 242 2.09 -3.16 -5.11
C ALA A 242 2.42 -2.39 -3.81
N PRO A 243 3.70 -2.12 -3.52
CA PRO A 243 4.08 -1.24 -2.43
C PRO A 243 3.96 0.22 -2.84
N VAL A 244 3.46 1.07 -1.94
CA VAL A 244 3.76 2.50 -1.93
C VAL A 244 4.78 2.75 -0.83
N LEU A 245 6.00 3.08 -1.24
CA LEU A 245 7.13 3.30 -0.34
C LEU A 245 7.53 4.77 -0.35
N VAL A 246 7.41 5.45 0.79
CA VAL A 246 7.75 6.87 0.92
C VAL A 246 8.60 7.15 2.14
N GLN A 247 9.52 8.11 2.00
CA GLN A 247 10.26 8.69 3.12
C GLN A 247 9.40 9.77 3.79
N MET A 248 9.26 9.69 5.10
CA MET A 248 8.55 10.65 5.94
C MET A 248 9.56 11.55 6.66
N SER A 249 9.27 12.85 6.68
CA SER A 249 10.10 13.85 7.36
C SER A 249 9.79 13.88 8.87
N ARG A 250 10.83 13.90 9.69
CA ARG A 250 10.82 14.09 11.16
C ARG A 250 10.94 15.56 11.57
N ILE A 251 11.04 16.49 10.63
CA ILE A 251 11.00 17.92 10.96
C ILE A 251 9.73 18.19 11.77
N LYS A 252 9.88 18.90 12.88
CA LYS A 252 8.81 19.31 13.80
C LYS A 252 8.91 20.81 14.06
N LYS A 253 7.78 21.48 14.28
CA LYS A 253 7.72 22.88 14.71
C LYS A 253 6.79 22.99 15.90
N SER A 254 7.31 23.39 17.06
CA SER A 254 6.64 23.26 18.36
C SER A 254 5.25 23.91 18.46
N ASP A 255 4.96 24.90 17.63
CA ASP A 255 3.72 25.69 17.62
C ASP A 255 2.87 25.45 16.35
N ARG A 256 3.18 24.42 15.57
CA ARG A 256 2.52 24.09 14.30
C ARG A 256 2.31 22.60 14.16
N LEU A 257 1.32 22.25 13.35
CA LEU A 257 1.06 20.89 12.92
C LEU A 257 1.74 20.65 11.58
N GLY A 258 2.62 19.66 11.49
CA GLY A 258 3.24 19.25 10.22
C GLY A 258 2.36 18.25 9.48
N LEU A 259 1.96 18.55 8.24
CA LEU A 259 1.08 17.68 7.46
C LEU A 259 1.64 17.37 6.08
N ALA A 260 1.72 16.08 5.75
CA ALA A 260 1.96 15.61 4.39
C ALA A 260 0.89 14.59 4.00
N VAL A 261 0.67 14.43 2.70
CA VAL A 261 -0.32 13.51 2.14
C VAL A 261 0.38 12.48 1.29
N VAL A 262 0.03 11.21 1.49
CA VAL A 262 0.42 10.06 0.69
C VAL A 262 -0.80 9.57 -0.08
N ASN A 263 -0.69 9.44 -1.39
CA ASN A 263 -1.73 8.79 -2.20
C ASN A 263 -1.33 7.35 -2.47
N ALA A 264 -1.93 6.40 -1.75
CA ALA A 264 -1.70 4.97 -1.91
C ALA A 264 -2.90 4.24 -2.53
N SER A 265 -3.83 4.95 -3.17
CA SER A 265 -4.89 4.34 -3.97
C SER A 265 -4.37 4.00 -5.37
N VAL A 266 -4.08 2.71 -5.61
CA VAL A 266 -3.61 2.23 -6.92
C VAL A 266 -4.62 2.48 -8.04
N ALA A 267 -5.92 2.49 -7.71
CA ALA A 267 -6.98 2.79 -8.68
C ALA A 267 -7.22 4.30 -8.89
N GLY A 268 -6.68 5.14 -8.00
CA GLY A 268 -6.95 6.57 -7.92
C GLY A 268 -6.27 7.40 -9.00
N SER A 269 -6.73 8.65 -9.12
CA SER A 269 -6.01 9.72 -9.81
C SER A 269 -5.17 10.52 -8.80
N ALA A 270 -4.51 11.59 -9.26
CA ALA A 270 -4.00 12.60 -8.35
C ALA A 270 -5.13 13.19 -7.49
N ILE A 271 -4.81 13.48 -6.22
CA ILE A 271 -5.77 13.97 -5.22
C ILE A 271 -5.38 15.32 -4.64
N THR A 272 -6.39 16.05 -4.16
CA THR A 272 -6.25 17.24 -3.34
C THR A 272 -6.89 16.96 -1.98
N VAL A 273 -6.18 17.34 -0.91
CA VAL A 273 -6.63 17.11 0.46
C VAL A 273 -6.73 18.44 1.19
N ARG A 274 -7.89 18.65 1.82
CA ARG A 274 -8.19 19.82 2.66
C ARG A 274 -8.66 19.35 4.02
N SER A 275 -8.38 20.14 5.05
CA SER A 275 -9.09 20.06 6.31
C SER A 275 -10.22 21.07 6.28
N VAL A 276 -11.44 20.60 6.52
CA VAL A 276 -12.66 21.41 6.58
C VAL A 276 -13.06 21.51 8.05
N GLY A 277 -13.17 22.74 8.55
CA GLY A 277 -13.59 22.99 9.92
C GLY A 277 -15.04 22.52 10.18
N PRO A 278 -15.44 22.34 11.45
CA PRO A 278 -16.82 22.00 11.75
C PRO A 278 -17.77 23.12 11.30
N GLU A 279 -18.95 22.76 10.79
CA GLU A 279 -19.94 23.68 10.18
C GLU A 279 -20.28 24.88 11.08
N VAL A 280 -20.31 24.65 12.39
CA VAL A 280 -20.64 25.67 13.41
C VAL A 280 -19.56 26.75 13.60
N ALA A 281 -18.34 26.54 13.13
CA ALA A 281 -17.19 27.40 13.45
C ALA A 281 -16.84 28.43 12.36
N ALA A 282 -17.45 28.35 11.17
CA ALA A 282 -17.18 29.23 10.02
C ALA A 282 -15.67 29.44 9.73
N LEU A 283 -14.86 28.41 9.99
CA LEU A 283 -13.42 28.44 9.74
C LEU A 283 -13.15 28.26 8.24
N PRO A 284 -12.13 28.93 7.67
CA PRO A 284 -11.73 28.68 6.30
C PRO A 284 -11.15 27.27 6.16
N ASP A 285 -11.41 26.63 5.01
CA ASP A 285 -10.77 25.36 4.67
C ASP A 285 -9.25 25.53 4.57
N VAL A 286 -8.51 24.59 5.15
CA VAL A 286 -7.06 24.56 5.08
C VAL A 286 -6.64 23.55 4.02
N THR A 287 -6.05 24.03 2.94
CA THR A 287 -5.46 23.14 1.92
C THR A 287 -4.15 22.56 2.43
N ILE A 288 -4.10 21.23 2.53
CA ILE A 288 -2.93 20.52 3.04
C ILE A 288 -1.99 20.21 1.88
N ALA A 289 -2.51 19.57 0.83
CA ALA A 289 -1.76 19.21 -0.37
C ALA A 289 -2.67 19.24 -1.61
N VAL A 290 -2.06 19.50 -2.76
CA VAL A 290 -2.73 19.52 -4.07
C VAL A 290 -2.00 18.61 -5.05
N ASN A 291 -2.73 18.00 -5.97
CA ASN A 291 -2.19 17.20 -7.07
C ASN A 291 -1.21 16.09 -6.62
N VAL A 292 -1.55 15.37 -5.56
CA VAL A 292 -0.74 14.26 -5.03
C VAL A 292 -1.02 13.01 -5.87
N GLY A 293 -0.11 12.71 -6.80
CA GLY A 293 -0.17 11.51 -7.64
C GLY A 293 -0.02 10.21 -6.84
N VAL A 294 -0.50 9.10 -7.40
CA VAL A 294 -0.35 7.76 -6.81
C VAL A 294 1.12 7.45 -6.54
N GLY A 295 1.41 6.92 -5.36
CA GLY A 295 2.78 6.60 -4.90
C GLY A 295 3.58 7.80 -4.40
N ALA A 296 3.04 9.03 -4.47
CA ALA A 296 3.72 10.23 -4.02
C ALA A 296 3.39 10.60 -2.57
N ILE A 297 4.31 11.32 -1.92
CA ILE A 297 4.07 12.08 -0.69
C ILE A 297 4.32 13.57 -0.95
N SER A 298 3.40 14.44 -0.52
CA SER A 298 3.47 15.89 -0.74
C SER A 298 2.71 16.68 0.33
N PRO A 299 3.15 17.89 0.72
CA PRO A 299 4.40 18.52 0.31
C PRO A 299 5.64 17.88 0.97
N LYS A 300 6.82 18.22 0.42
CA LYS A 300 8.14 17.90 0.98
C LYS A 300 8.95 19.22 1.07
N PRO A 301 9.26 19.76 2.26
CA PRO A 301 8.89 19.25 3.60
C PRO A 301 7.37 19.32 3.87
N PRO A 302 6.89 18.72 4.97
CA PRO A 302 5.49 18.80 5.39
C PRO A 302 4.99 20.24 5.51
N ASN A 303 3.70 20.44 5.31
CA ASN A 303 3.05 21.73 5.45
C ASN A 303 2.89 22.07 6.94
N PHE A 304 3.53 23.15 7.39
CA PHE A 304 3.41 23.68 8.76
C PHE A 304 2.56 24.96 8.81
N GLY A 305 1.69 25.18 7.83
CA GLY A 305 0.88 26.39 7.69
C GLY A 305 -0.31 26.48 8.66
N ALA A 306 -0.58 25.44 9.45
CA ALA A 306 -1.73 25.37 10.34
C ALA A 306 -1.38 24.91 11.74
N THR A 307 -2.25 25.26 12.68
CA THR A 307 -2.31 24.70 14.04
C THR A 307 -3.55 23.83 14.17
N THR A 308 -3.59 22.95 15.16
CA THR A 308 -4.79 22.21 15.55
C THR A 308 -6.01 23.13 15.76
N ALA A 309 -5.82 24.28 16.41
CA ALA A 309 -6.87 25.28 16.57
C ALA A 309 -7.35 25.86 15.23
N ALA A 310 -6.46 26.13 14.28
CA ALA A 310 -6.80 26.62 12.95
C ALA A 310 -7.57 25.58 12.12
N LEU A 311 -7.30 24.29 12.35
CA LEU A 311 -8.04 23.20 11.73
C LEU A 311 -9.42 22.96 12.35
N GLY A 312 -9.74 23.58 13.49
CA GLY A 312 -11.05 23.48 14.12
C GLY A 312 -11.18 22.44 15.22
N PHE A 313 -10.09 21.80 15.67
CA PHE A 313 -10.13 20.78 16.73
C PHE A 313 -10.67 21.32 18.06
N SER A 314 -10.49 22.62 18.35
CA SER A 314 -11.04 23.24 19.56
C SER A 314 -12.54 23.56 19.49
N GLN A 315 -13.15 23.48 18.30
CA GLN A 315 -14.53 23.88 18.02
C GLN A 315 -15.44 22.70 17.65
N GLY A 316 -14.88 21.50 17.49
CA GLY A 316 -15.62 20.29 17.14
C GLY A 316 -14.73 19.27 16.43
N ASP A 317 -15.36 18.37 15.69
CA ASP A 317 -14.67 17.35 14.87
C ASP A 317 -14.49 17.88 13.44
N PRO A 318 -13.33 18.45 13.07
CA PRO A 318 -13.06 18.77 11.67
C PRO A 318 -13.01 17.49 10.82
N SER A 319 -13.09 17.67 9.51
CA SER A 319 -13.00 16.57 8.54
C SER A 319 -11.87 16.77 7.55
N LEU A 320 -11.36 15.65 7.04
CA LEU A 320 -10.49 15.58 5.88
C LEU A 320 -11.36 15.40 4.63
N ASP A 321 -11.35 16.40 3.76
CA ASP A 321 -11.97 16.36 2.45
C ASP A 321 -10.92 15.99 1.40
N VAL A 322 -11.13 14.87 0.70
CA VAL A 322 -10.25 14.39 -0.36
C VAL A 322 -11.01 14.39 -1.66
N SER A 323 -10.51 15.11 -2.65
CA SER A 323 -11.10 15.20 -3.98
C SER A 323 -10.10 14.80 -5.07
N ALA A 324 -10.60 14.30 -6.20
CA ALA A 324 -9.77 14.13 -7.37
C ALA A 324 -9.33 15.52 -7.87
N SER A 325 -8.05 15.69 -8.25
CA SER A 325 -7.49 17.03 -8.51
C SER A 325 -8.16 17.79 -9.66
N ASN A 326 -8.86 17.11 -10.56
CA ASN A 326 -9.62 17.70 -11.66
C ASN A 326 -11.13 17.75 -11.41
N ASN A 327 -11.61 17.33 -10.24
CA ASN A 327 -13.03 17.26 -9.94
C ASN A 327 -13.34 17.50 -8.46
N VAL A 328 -13.70 18.74 -8.13
CA VAL A 328 -14.07 19.15 -6.76
C VAL A 328 -15.39 18.53 -6.29
N THR A 329 -16.25 18.05 -7.20
CA THR A 329 -17.55 17.47 -6.84
C THR A 329 -17.46 16.00 -6.39
N ALA A 330 -16.39 15.31 -6.78
CA ALA A 330 -16.11 13.95 -6.36
C ALA A 330 -15.17 14.00 -5.15
N SER A 331 -15.74 14.10 -3.96
CA SER A 331 -14.96 14.10 -2.73
C SER A 331 -15.46 13.08 -1.70
N VAL A 332 -14.53 12.59 -0.90
CA VAL A 332 -14.81 11.84 0.33
C VAL A 332 -14.45 12.72 1.51
N SER A 333 -15.38 12.86 2.45
CA SER A 333 -15.16 13.59 3.70
C SER A 333 -15.11 12.60 4.86
N VAL A 334 -14.00 12.59 5.59
CA VAL A 334 -13.79 11.71 6.74
C VAL A 334 -13.48 12.55 7.97
N PRO A 335 -14.27 12.47 9.06
CA PRO A 335 -13.92 13.12 10.32
C PRO A 335 -12.52 12.73 10.79
N TRP A 336 -11.73 13.68 11.29
CA TRP A 336 -10.35 13.41 11.72
C TRP A 336 -10.25 12.26 12.72
N LYS A 337 -11.19 12.17 13.66
CA LYS A 337 -11.27 11.06 14.63
C LYS A 337 -11.35 9.68 13.96
N ASN A 338 -12.02 9.59 12.82
CA ASN A 338 -12.15 8.35 12.06
C ASN A 338 -10.89 8.08 11.22
N ALA A 339 -10.15 9.12 10.83
CA ALA A 339 -8.91 8.98 10.08
C ALA A 339 -7.71 8.57 10.96
N VAL A 340 -7.68 8.97 12.23
CA VAL A 340 -6.60 8.59 13.16
C VAL A 340 -6.82 7.24 13.84
N ALA A 341 -8.07 6.79 13.94
CA ALA A 341 -8.43 5.57 14.66
C ALA A 341 -7.82 4.28 14.06
N PRO A 342 -7.82 4.05 12.73
CA PRO A 342 -7.30 2.82 12.15
C PRO A 342 -5.83 2.56 12.50
N ALA A 343 -4.99 3.60 12.45
CA ALA A 343 -3.56 3.51 12.78
C ALA A 343 -3.25 3.66 14.28
N GLY A 344 -4.23 3.98 15.13
CA GLY A 344 -4.01 4.18 16.57
C GLY A 344 -3.19 5.43 16.92
N THR A 345 -3.09 6.39 16.01
CA THR A 345 -2.24 7.59 16.16
C THR A 345 -2.72 8.56 17.25
N GLY A 346 -4.00 8.47 17.63
CA GLY A 346 -4.63 9.43 18.54
C GLY A 346 -4.89 10.79 17.89
N GLU A 347 -5.39 11.74 18.67
CA GLU A 347 -5.70 13.09 18.17
C GLU A 347 -4.43 13.84 17.74
N PRO A 348 -4.43 14.55 16.59
CA PRO A 348 -3.30 15.35 16.14
C PRO A 348 -2.94 16.47 17.14
N LYS A 349 -1.65 16.78 17.25
CA LYS A 349 -1.13 17.80 18.18
C LYS A 349 -0.16 18.75 17.49
N ASP A 350 -0.20 20.02 17.89
CA ASP A 350 0.85 20.97 17.51
C ASP A 350 2.20 20.50 18.06
N GLY A 351 3.28 20.74 17.33
CA GLY A 351 4.60 20.18 17.62
C GLY A 351 4.87 18.83 16.96
N GLU A 352 3.85 18.17 16.41
CA GLU A 352 3.97 16.86 15.77
C GLU A 352 3.76 16.93 14.24
N THR A 353 4.26 15.91 13.56
CA THR A 353 4.18 15.79 12.10
C THR A 353 3.54 14.47 11.70
N TYR A 354 2.56 14.54 10.80
CA TYR A 354 1.72 13.44 10.39
C TYR A 354 1.72 13.25 8.87
N ALA A 355 1.58 11.99 8.45
CA ALA A 355 1.29 11.63 7.07
C ALA A 355 -0.17 11.14 6.97
N ILE A 356 -0.95 11.80 6.13
CA ILE A 356 -2.33 11.43 5.78
C ILE A 356 -2.26 10.51 4.56
N VAL A 357 -2.66 9.26 4.72
CA VAL A 357 -2.58 8.23 3.70
C VAL A 357 -3.97 7.95 3.16
N MET A 358 -4.16 8.21 1.87
CA MET A 358 -5.38 7.82 1.16
C MET A 358 -5.21 6.41 0.58
N LEU A 359 -6.23 5.57 0.79
CA LEU A 359 -6.25 4.15 0.46
C LEU A 359 -7.51 3.82 -0.35
N GLY A 360 -7.44 2.73 -1.12
CA GLY A 360 -8.64 2.09 -1.64
C GLY A 360 -9.00 2.42 -3.09
N PRO A 361 -10.30 2.30 -3.45
CA PRO A 361 -10.79 2.59 -4.78
C PRO A 361 -10.71 4.09 -5.14
N GLN A 362 -11.15 4.47 -6.33
CA GLN A 362 -11.34 5.87 -6.69
C GLN A 362 -12.33 6.57 -5.74
N VAL A 363 -12.07 7.85 -5.43
CA VAL A 363 -12.82 8.64 -4.43
C VAL A 363 -14.34 8.75 -4.67
N ASN A 364 -14.82 8.46 -5.88
CA ASN A 364 -16.22 8.50 -6.31
C ASN A 364 -16.87 7.12 -6.44
N VAL A 365 -16.17 6.04 -6.12
CA VAL A 365 -16.67 4.68 -6.26
C VAL A 365 -17.17 4.21 -4.90
N ALA A 366 -18.50 4.15 -4.76
CA ALA A 366 -19.12 3.43 -3.67
C ALA A 366 -18.96 1.93 -3.93
N VAL A 367 -18.39 1.21 -2.97
CA VAL A 367 -18.24 -0.25 -3.02
C VAL A 367 -19.30 -0.90 -2.11
N THR A 368 -19.91 -1.99 -2.58
CA THR A 368 -21.04 -2.66 -1.90
C THR A 368 -20.82 -4.16 -1.70
N LYS A 369 -19.57 -4.60 -1.69
CA LYS A 369 -19.19 -6.03 -1.66
C LYS A 369 -18.03 -6.29 -0.68
N TRP A 370 -17.19 -7.28 -0.98
CA TRP A 370 -16.00 -7.68 -0.22
C TRP A 370 -14.85 -6.68 -0.26
N TRP A 371 -15.02 -5.55 -0.95
CA TRP A 371 -14.01 -4.49 -1.02
C TRP A 371 -14.12 -3.54 0.17
N ASN A 372 -12.95 -3.18 0.69
CA ASN A 372 -12.81 -2.05 1.57
C ASN A 372 -13.13 -0.75 0.81
N PRO A 373 -13.83 0.20 1.44
CA PRO A 373 -14.13 1.48 0.82
C PRO A 373 -12.88 2.36 0.72
N VAL A 374 -13.05 3.53 0.11
CA VAL A 374 -12.05 4.60 0.19
C VAL A 374 -11.74 4.87 1.65
N GLY A 375 -10.47 4.76 2.01
CA GLY A 375 -9.99 4.93 3.37
C GLY A 375 -9.06 6.13 3.47
N ILE A 376 -9.09 6.79 4.62
CA ILE A 376 -8.07 7.76 5.01
C ILE A 376 -7.53 7.29 6.35
N SER A 377 -6.21 7.13 6.44
CA SER A 377 -5.51 6.83 7.68
C SER A 377 -4.46 7.88 7.96
N VAL A 378 -4.20 8.19 9.22
CA VAL A 378 -3.20 9.18 9.63
C VAL A 378 -2.17 8.50 10.50
N VAL A 379 -0.89 8.60 10.14
CA VAL A 379 0.24 8.05 10.90
C VAL A 379 1.18 9.16 11.37
N THR A 380 1.84 8.95 12.50
CA THR A 380 2.97 9.80 12.90
C THR A 380 4.16 9.56 11.99
N THR A 381 4.87 10.63 11.65
CA THR A 381 6.06 10.55 10.79
C THR A 381 7.34 10.19 11.56
N ASP A 382 7.34 10.37 12.87
CA ASP A 382 8.43 9.98 13.78
C ASP A 382 7.84 9.18 14.96
N PRO A 383 7.41 7.93 14.73
CA PRO A 383 6.96 7.05 15.80
C PRO A 383 8.15 6.67 16.69
N GLN A 384 8.11 7.14 17.94
CA GLN A 384 9.11 6.85 18.98
C GLN A 384 8.71 5.63 19.81
#